data_AF-A0A2M9Q7H5-F1
#
_entry.id   AF-A0A2M9Q7H5-F1
#
_cell.length_a   1.000
_cell.length_b   1.000
_cell.length_c   1.000
_cell.angle_alpha   90.00
_cell.angle_beta   90.00
_cell.angle_gamma   90.00
#
_symmetry.space_group_name_H-M   'P 1'
#
loop_
_entity.id
_entity.type
_entity.pdbx_description
1 polymer ?
#
loop_
_entity_poly.entity_id
_entity_poly.type
_entity_poly.pdbx_seq_one_letter_code
_entity_poly.pdbx_strand_id
1 'polypeptide(L)'
;EESLASLTWGLANTQSTLITGKPLKISEEDFYNTLKPETFVGVRTLLGGPSPVTMKESLERSKANSHNLNEWVRLKESMIVEAEKQLTVIIEEWNQ
;
A
#
# COMPACT_ATOMS: atom_id res chain seq x y z
N GLU A 1 8.73 -28.03 -6.67
CA GLU A 1 9.23 -26.70 -6.28
C GLU A 1 10.70 -26.61 -6.69
N GLU A 2 11.09 -25.55 -7.38
CA GLU A 2 12.52 -25.27 -7.60
C GLU A 2 13.09 -24.67 -6.32
N SER A 3 14.12 -25.31 -5.77
CA SER A 3 14.77 -24.88 -4.53
C SER A 3 15.92 -23.91 -4.84
N LEU A 4 16.02 -22.83 -4.06
CA LEU A 4 17.17 -21.92 -4.10
C LEU A 4 18.40 -22.45 -3.34
N ALA A 5 18.37 -23.70 -2.85
CA ALA A 5 19.49 -24.27 -2.08
C ALA A 5 20.83 -24.29 -2.83
N SER A 6 20.81 -24.35 -4.17
CA SER A 6 22.02 -24.29 -4.99
C SER A 6 22.52 -22.87 -5.27
N LEU A 7 21.75 -21.83 -4.92
CA LEU A 7 22.12 -20.42 -5.12
C LEU A 7 22.91 -19.92 -3.89
N THR A 8 24.23 -20.11 -3.93
CA THR A 8 25.14 -19.71 -2.84
C THR A 8 25.81 -18.37 -3.12
N TRP A 9 26.27 -17.70 -2.06
CA TRP A 9 27.02 -16.44 -2.20
C TRP A 9 28.30 -16.64 -3.02
N GLY A 10 29.02 -17.75 -2.81
CA GLY A 10 30.22 -18.08 -3.56
C GLY A 10 29.96 -18.18 -5.06
N LEU A 11 28.90 -18.90 -5.46
CA LEU A 11 28.50 -19.00 -6.86
C LEU A 11 28.18 -17.63 -7.45
N ALA A 12 27.36 -16.82 -6.75
CA ALA A 12 26.98 -15.49 -7.19
C ALA A 12 28.20 -14.54 -7.31
N ASN A 13 29.14 -14.63 -6.36
CA ASN A 13 30.34 -13.81 -6.33
C ASN A 13 31.33 -14.16 -7.46
N THR A 14 31.51 -15.45 -7.74
CA THR A 14 32.28 -15.92 -8.89
C THR A 14 31.69 -15.39 -10.19
N GLN A 15 30.36 -15.51 -10.38
CA GLN A 15 29.70 -15.02 -11.60
C GLN A 15 29.76 -13.50 -11.73
N SER A 16 29.59 -12.74 -10.64
CA SER A 16 29.77 -11.27 -10.64
C SER A 16 31.16 -10.88 -11.14
N THR A 17 32.19 -11.57 -10.67
CA THR A 17 33.57 -11.30 -11.07
C THR A 17 33.80 -11.62 -12.55
N LEU A 18 33.27 -12.74 -13.04
CA LEU A 18 33.38 -13.15 -14.44
C LEU A 18 32.68 -12.16 -15.39
N ILE A 19 31.49 -11.69 -15.03
CA ILE A 19 30.65 -10.85 -15.91
C ILE A 19 31.06 -9.37 -15.83
N THR A 20 31.32 -8.87 -14.63
CA THR A 20 31.51 -7.43 -14.38
C THR A 20 32.97 -7.04 -14.10
N GLY A 21 33.86 -8.03 -13.95
CA GLY A 21 35.24 -7.83 -13.53
C GLY A 21 35.39 -7.47 -12.05
N LYS A 22 34.31 -7.52 -11.25
CA LYS A 22 34.31 -7.09 -9.85
C LYS A 22 33.58 -8.09 -8.94
N PRO A 23 34.08 -8.33 -7.71
CA PRO A 23 33.36 -9.10 -6.72
C PRO A 23 32.10 -8.38 -6.26
N LEU A 24 31.17 -9.11 -5.65
CA LEU A 24 30.01 -8.56 -5.00
C LEU A 24 30.43 -7.60 -3.88
N LYS A 25 29.68 -6.50 -3.74
CA LYS A 25 29.86 -5.54 -2.65
C LYS A 25 29.12 -5.93 -1.37
N ILE A 26 28.11 -6.80 -1.49
CA ILE A 26 27.30 -7.26 -0.37
C ILE A 26 28.03 -8.38 0.38
N SER A 27 27.80 -8.45 1.69
CA SER A 27 28.31 -9.55 2.51
C SER A 27 27.59 -10.87 2.19
N GLU A 28 28.17 -11.99 2.62
CA GLU A 28 27.52 -13.30 2.53
C GLU A 28 26.23 -13.35 3.35
N GLU A 29 26.22 -12.72 4.52
CA GLU A 29 25.03 -12.60 5.36
C GLU A 29 23.91 -11.82 4.64
N ASP A 30 24.24 -10.66 4.08
CA ASP A 30 23.28 -9.84 3.32
C ASP A 30 22.70 -10.62 2.14
N PHE A 31 23.54 -11.37 1.42
CA PHE A 31 23.09 -12.21 0.32
C PHE A 31 22.04 -13.23 0.78
N TYR A 32 22.32 -14.00 1.83
CA TYR A 32 21.32 -14.96 2.33
C TYR A 32 20.09 -14.28 2.89
N ASN A 33 20.22 -13.09 3.47
CA ASN A 33 19.07 -12.30 3.88
C ASN A 33 18.22 -11.88 2.67
N THR A 34 18.80 -11.57 1.51
CA THR A 34 18.00 -11.26 0.30
C THR A 34 17.18 -12.44 -0.22
N LEU A 35 17.59 -13.67 0.07
CA LEU A 35 16.87 -14.89 -0.32
C LEU A 35 15.70 -15.22 0.63
N LYS A 36 15.64 -14.60 1.81
CA LYS A 36 14.56 -14.81 2.78
C LYS A 36 13.34 -13.97 2.40
N PRO A 37 12.16 -14.58 2.16
CA PRO A 37 10.95 -13.85 1.83
C PRO A 37 10.59 -12.76 2.85
N GLU A 38 10.84 -13.01 4.14
CA GLU A 38 10.53 -12.10 5.23
C GLU A 38 11.36 -10.81 5.13
N THR A 39 12.66 -10.94 4.82
CA THR A 39 13.54 -9.79 4.61
C THR A 39 13.13 -9.01 3.36
N PHE A 40 12.83 -9.72 2.27
CA PHE A 40 12.38 -9.11 1.01
C PHE A 40 11.08 -8.31 1.18
N VAL A 41 10.13 -8.80 1.96
CA VAL A 41 8.91 -8.06 2.32
C VAL A 41 9.23 -6.89 3.25
N GLY A 42 10.05 -7.11 4.28
CA GLY A 42 10.37 -6.12 5.31
C GLY A 42 11.02 -4.84 4.76
N VAL A 43 11.92 -4.96 3.78
CA VAL A 43 12.63 -3.81 3.18
C VAL A 43 11.78 -2.97 2.22
N ARG A 44 10.60 -3.44 1.82
CA ARG A 44 9.73 -2.76 0.85
C ARG A 44 8.79 -1.78 1.55
N THR A 45 9.35 -0.66 1.95
CA THR A 45 8.69 0.36 2.78
C THR A 45 8.08 1.54 1.99
N LEU A 46 8.23 1.56 0.67
CA LEU A 46 7.57 2.56 -0.20
C LEU A 46 6.06 2.53 0.01
N LEU A 47 5.39 3.69 -0.09
CA LEU A 47 3.93 3.79 0.10
C LEU A 47 3.18 2.75 -0.74
N GLY A 48 2.27 2.01 -0.10
CA GLY A 48 1.56 0.88 -0.72
C GLY A 48 2.37 -0.43 -0.77
N GLY A 49 3.58 -0.44 -0.22
CA GLY A 49 4.44 -1.61 -0.11
C GLY A 49 3.95 -2.63 0.93
N PRO A 50 4.42 -3.89 0.82
CA PRO A 50 3.96 -5.00 1.64
C PRO A 50 4.61 -5.04 3.03
N SER A 51 5.56 -4.16 3.34
CA SER A 51 6.17 -4.11 4.67
C SER A 51 5.10 -3.94 5.76
N PRO A 52 5.16 -4.69 6.88
CA PRO A 52 4.14 -4.61 7.93
C PRO A 52 3.90 -3.19 8.45
N VAL A 53 4.96 -2.39 8.58
CA VAL A 53 4.87 -0.99 9.01
C VAL A 53 4.08 -0.18 8.00
N THR A 54 4.47 -0.24 6.72
CA THR A 54 3.80 0.48 5.63
C THR A 54 2.34 0.04 5.46
N MET A 55 2.06 -1.25 5.57
CA MET A 55 0.71 -1.78 5.48
C MET A 55 -0.15 -1.27 6.62
N LYS A 56 0.38 -1.27 7.86
CA LYS A 56 -0.31 -0.72 9.03
C LYS A 56 -0.65 0.77 8.82
N GLU A 57 0.32 1.58 8.40
CA GLU A 57 0.09 3.00 8.11
C GLU A 57 -0.95 3.22 7.01
N SER A 58 -0.92 2.39 5.96
CA SER A 58 -1.87 2.45 4.84
C SER A 58 -3.29 2.10 5.30
N LEU A 59 -3.43 1.08 6.15
CA LEU A 59 -4.72 0.70 6.73
C LEU A 59 -5.29 1.79 7.64
N GLU A 60 -4.49 2.39 8.52
CA GLU A 60 -4.95 3.47 9.39
C GLU A 60 -5.38 4.70 8.58
N ARG A 61 -4.62 5.07 7.54
CA ARG A 61 -5.01 6.13 6.62
C ARG A 61 -6.32 5.81 5.89
N SER A 62 -6.48 4.58 5.43
CA SER A 62 -7.69 4.11 4.75
C SER A 62 -8.92 4.17 5.66
N LYS A 63 -8.78 3.77 6.93
CA LYS A 63 -9.86 3.88 7.94
C LYS A 63 -10.26 5.34 8.16
N ALA A 64 -9.30 6.24 8.36
CA ALA A 64 -9.57 7.67 8.55
C ALA A 64 -10.28 8.28 7.34
N ASN A 65 -9.80 7.97 6.13
CA ASN A 65 -10.42 8.43 4.89
C ASN A 65 -11.85 7.90 4.73
N SER A 66 -12.07 6.61 5.03
CA SER A 66 -13.40 5.99 4.94
C SER A 66 -14.39 6.65 5.90
N HIS A 67 -13.95 6.98 7.12
CA HIS A 67 -14.77 7.72 8.08
C HIS A 67 -15.18 9.09 7.53
N ASN A 68 -14.22 9.87 7.04
CA ASN A 68 -14.50 11.20 6.47
C ASN A 68 -15.44 11.15 5.26
N LEU A 69 -15.28 10.14 4.40
CA LEU A 69 -16.15 9.94 3.24
C LEU A 69 -17.58 9.60 3.66
N ASN A 70 -17.77 8.74 4.67
CA ASN A 70 -19.10 8.42 5.18
C ASN A 70 -19.78 9.64 5.79
N GLU A 71 -19.05 10.45 6.56
CA GLU A 71 -19.57 11.71 7.09
C GLU A 71 -19.97 12.69 5.98
N TRP A 72 -19.15 12.78 4.94
CA TRP A 72 -19.46 13.61 3.78
C TRP A 72 -20.72 13.13 3.05
N VAL A 73 -20.88 11.82 2.83
CA VAL A 73 -22.09 11.23 2.22
C VAL A 73 -23.32 11.59 3.05
N ARG A 74 -23.29 11.35 4.36
CA ARG A 74 -24.40 11.64 5.27
C ARG A 74 -24.80 13.13 5.23
N LEU A 75 -23.81 14.02 5.20
CA LEU A 75 -24.06 15.45 5.09
C LEU A 75 -24.75 15.79 3.77
N LYS A 76 -24.27 15.23 2.66
CA LYS A 76 -24.86 15.48 1.33
C LYS A 76 -26.27 14.95 1.21
N GLU A 77 -26.55 13.76 1.71
CA GLU A 77 -27.91 13.20 1.76
C GLU A 77 -28.85 14.11 2.56
N SER A 78 -28.40 14.59 3.73
CA SER A 78 -29.20 15.49 4.56
C SER A 78 -29.51 16.82 3.84
N MET A 79 -28.52 17.37 3.12
CA MET A 79 -28.71 18.59 2.33
C MET A 79 -29.71 18.39 1.18
N ILE A 80 -29.69 17.23 0.52
CA ILE A 80 -30.64 16.91 -0.56
C ILE A 80 -32.06 16.84 0.01
N VAL A 81 -32.27 16.09 1.10
CA VAL A 81 -33.58 15.97 1.75
C VAL A 81 -34.12 17.34 2.18
N GLU A 82 -33.26 18.21 2.70
CA GLU A 82 -33.67 19.56 3.09
C GLU A 82 -34.05 20.43 1.88
N ALA A 83 -33.27 20.36 0.79
CA ALA A 83 -33.60 21.07 -0.44
C ALA A 83 -34.92 20.58 -1.06
N GLU A 84 -35.22 19.28 -1.02
CA GLU A 84 -36.48 18.71 -1.48
C GLU A 84 -37.68 19.21 -0.66
N LYS A 85 -37.53 19.32 0.66
CA LYS A 85 -38.57 19.91 1.53
C LYS A 85 -38.83 21.36 1.17
N GLN A 86 -37.77 22.16 1.00
CA GLN A 86 -37.90 23.57 0.62
C GLN A 86 -38.59 23.73 -0.74
N LEU A 87 -38.23 22.90 -1.72
CA LEU A 87 -38.87 22.88 -3.02
C LEU A 87 -40.37 22.56 -2.91
N THR A 88 -40.73 21.59 -2.08
CA THR A 88 -42.13 21.21 -1.84
C THR A 88 -42.93 22.39 -1.29
N VAL A 89 -42.41 23.08 -0.28
CA VAL A 89 -43.05 24.28 0.30
C VAL A 89 -43.24 25.36 -0.76
N ILE A 90 -42.21 25.66 -1.56
CA ILE A 90 -42.30 26.68 -2.62
C ILE A 90 -43.40 26.33 -3.64
N ILE A 91 -43.52 25.06 -4.02
CA ILE A 91 -44.56 24.61 -4.97
C ILE A 91 -45.96 24.73 -4.35
N GLU A 92 -46.12 24.37 -3.08
CA GLU A 92 -47.39 24.49 -2.37
C GLU A 92 -47.85 25.94 -2.22
N GLU A 93 -46.92 26.85 -1.88
CA GLU A 93 -47.18 28.29 -1.77
C GLU A 93 -47.52 28.93 -3.12
N TRP A 94 -46.89 28.49 -4.22
CA TRP A 94 -47.19 29.01 -5.56
C TRP A 94 -48.61 28.63 -6.03
N ASN A 95 -49.09 27.45 -5.66
CA ASN A 95 -50.39 26.93 -6.11
C ASN A 95 -51.59 27.47 -5.32
N GLN A 96 -51.38 28.38 -4.35
CA GLN A 96 -52.43 29.10 -3.61
C GLN A 96 -52.71 30.47 -4.24
#